data_AF-A0A6B3H773-F1
#
_entry.id   AF-A0A6B3H773-F1
#
_cell.length_a   1.000
_cell.length_b   1.000
_cell.length_c   1.000
_cell.angle_alpha   90.00
_cell.angle_beta   90.00
_cell.angle_gamma   90.00
#
_symmetry.space_group_name_H-M   'P 1'
#
loop_
_entity.id
_entity.type
_entity.pdbx_description
1 polymer ?
#
loop_
_entity_poly.entity_id
_entity_poly.type
_entity_poly.pdbx_seq_one_letter_code
_entity_poly.pdbx_strand_id
1 'polypeptide(L)'
;GRHHPAHLVVGGETVPPTLWERLTAVDGVHPVNLYGPTETTVDAYYWLPGDFADRPEGRPVRGSRAYVLDSSLRPVPTGVTGELY
;
A
#
# COMPACT_ATOMS: atom_id res chain seq x y z
N GLY A 1 -7.41 -23.62 -20.84
CA GLY A 1 -6.55 -23.56 -19.64
C GLY A 1 -7.13 -22.55 -18.67
N ARG A 2 -6.85 -22.64 -17.37
CA ARG A 2 -7.33 -21.65 -16.39
C ARG A 2 -6.74 -20.28 -16.71
N HIS A 3 -7.57 -19.32 -17.12
CA HIS A 3 -7.16 -17.93 -17.27
C HIS A 3 -7.30 -17.22 -15.93
N HIS A 4 -6.26 -16.51 -15.51
CA HIS A 4 -6.25 -15.65 -14.33
C HIS A 4 -5.55 -14.33 -14.69
N PRO A 5 -5.85 -13.23 -13.99
CA PRO A 5 -5.19 -11.95 -14.22
C PRO A 5 -3.73 -12.02 -13.79
N ALA A 6 -2.81 -11.50 -14.61
CA ALA A 6 -1.39 -11.41 -14.25
C ALA A 6 -1.14 -10.32 -13.18
N HIS A 7 -1.97 -9.28 -13.14
CA HIS A 7 -1.90 -8.20 -12.15
C HIS A 7 -3.25 -8.08 -11.44
N LEU A 8 -3.21 -8.04 -10.11
CA LEU A 8 -4.39 -7.85 -9.29
C LEU A 8 -4.18 -6.63 -8.39
N VAL A 9 -5.08 -5.66 -8.49
CA VAL A 9 -5.04 -4.46 -7.66
C VAL A 9 -6.15 -4.57 -6.63
N VAL A 10 -5.82 -4.36 -5.37
CA VAL A 10 -6.76 -4.28 -4.25
C VAL A 10 -6.51 -3.00 -3.48
N GLY A 11 -7.55 -2.41 -2.90
CA GLY A 11 -7.45 -1.15 -2.18
C GLY A 11 -8.82 -0.68 -1.68
N GLY A 12 -8.85 0.47 -1.00
CA GLY A 12 -10.06 1.06 -0.44
C GLY A 12 -10.41 0.60 0.98
N GLU A 13 -9.95 -0.59 1.39
CA GLU A 13 -10.03 -1.10 2.76
C GLU A 13 -8.71 -1.77 3.15
N THR A 14 -8.48 -1.92 4.45
CA THR A 14 -7.32 -2.66 4.97
C THR A 14 -7.37 -4.11 4.48
N VAL A 15 -6.36 -4.53 3.72
CA VAL A 15 -6.22 -5.93 3.28
C VAL A 15 -5.81 -6.80 4.46
N PRO A 16 -6.61 -7.83 4.84
CA PRO A 16 -6.22 -8.74 5.91
C PRO A 16 -4.95 -9.53 5.55
N PRO A 17 -4.03 -9.78 6.51
CA PRO A 17 -2.81 -10.53 6.24
C PRO A 17 -3.04 -11.89 5.58
N THR A 18 -4.06 -12.63 6.02
CA THR A 18 -4.43 -13.94 5.46
C THR A 18 -4.94 -13.86 4.01
N LEU A 19 -5.60 -12.76 3.63
CA LEU A 19 -5.98 -12.53 2.23
C LEU A 19 -4.74 -12.20 1.41
N TRP A 20 -3.86 -11.33 1.92
CA TRP A 20 -2.63 -10.97 1.24
C TRP A 20 -1.74 -12.19 0.97
N GLU A 21 -1.52 -13.04 1.97
CA GLU A 21 -0.80 -14.32 1.84
C GLU A 21 -1.38 -15.21 0.74
N ARG A 22 -2.71 -15.30 0.65
CA ARG A 22 -3.37 -16.08 -0.40
C ARG A 22 -3.16 -15.48 -1.79
N LEU A 23 -3.19 -14.15 -1.90
CA LEU A 23 -3.01 -13.47 -3.19
C LEU A 23 -1.56 -13.58 -3.68
N THR A 24 -0.58 -13.48 -2.78
CA THR A 24 0.85 -13.59 -3.12
C THR A 24 1.30 -15.03 -3.42
N ALA A 25 0.56 -16.04 -2.94
CA ALA A 25 0.85 -17.45 -3.19
C ALA A 25 0.34 -17.97 -4.54
N VAL A 26 -0.39 -17.18 -5.34
CA VAL A 26 -0.89 -17.60 -6.65
C VAL A 26 0.19 -17.40 -7.72
N ASP A 27 0.70 -18.50 -8.26
CA ASP A 27 1.66 -18.46 -9.37
C ASP A 27 1.13 -17.66 -10.57
N GLY A 28 1.94 -16.73 -11.07
CA GLY A 28 1.61 -15.88 -12.21
C GLY A 28 0.74 -14.66 -11.90
N VAL A 29 0.35 -14.45 -10.62
CA VAL A 29 -0.35 -13.25 -10.17
C VAL A 29 0.61 -12.31 -9.44
N HIS A 30 0.53 -11.03 -9.78
CA HIS A 30 1.27 -9.95 -9.13
C HIS A 30 0.27 -9.02 -8.42
N PRO A 31 -0.04 -9.28 -7.14
CA PRO A 31 -0.95 -8.43 -6.40
C PRO A 31 -0.27 -7.12 -5.99
N VAL A 32 -1.03 -6.03 -5.97
CA VAL A 32 -0.62 -4.72 -5.48
C VAL A 32 -1.71 -4.23 -4.54
N ASN A 33 -1.33 -3.87 -3.31
CA ASN A 33 -2.23 -3.21 -2.38
C ASN A 33 -2.07 -1.71 -2.52
N LEU A 34 -3.15 -0.98 -2.76
CA LEU A 34 -3.18 0.45 -2.99
C LEU A 34 -4.00 1.17 -1.92
N TYR A 35 -3.57 2.39 -1.63
CA TYR A 35 -4.31 3.34 -0.83
C TYR A 35 -4.27 4.70 -1.52
N GLY A 36 -5.43 5.35 -1.60
CA GLY A 36 -5.54 6.77 -1.91
C GLY A 36 -6.97 7.25 -1.66
N PRO A 37 -7.15 8.45 -1.12
CA PRO A 37 -8.46 9.10 -1.07
C PRO A 37 -8.80 9.73 -2.42
N THR A 38 -10.09 9.97 -2.66
CA THR A 38 -10.63 10.58 -3.90
C THR A 38 -9.94 11.89 -4.26
N GLU A 39 -9.55 12.68 -3.25
CA GLU A 39 -8.95 14.01 -3.35
C GLU A 39 -7.51 14.00 -3.89
N THR A 40 -6.88 12.84 -4.01
CA THR A 40 -5.52 12.70 -4.56
C THR A 40 -5.57 12.29 -6.04
N THR A 41 -5.30 11.03 -6.36
CA THR A 41 -5.25 10.49 -7.73
C THR A 41 -5.83 9.08 -7.80
N VAL A 42 -6.94 8.84 -7.09
CA VAL A 42 -7.51 7.50 -6.81
C VAL A 42 -6.59 6.69 -5.88
N ASP A 43 -5.34 6.48 -6.27
CA ASP A 43 -4.32 5.81 -5.47
C ASP A 43 -3.09 6.71 -5.36
N ALA A 44 -2.57 6.86 -4.13
CA ALA A 44 -1.41 7.71 -3.82
C ALA A 44 -0.25 6.91 -3.20
N TYR A 45 -0.53 5.68 -2.77
CA TYR A 45 0.36 4.88 -1.95
C TYR A 45 0.17 3.39 -2.21
N TYR A 46 1.23 2.59 -2.10
CA TYR A 46 1.16 1.16 -2.43
C TYR A 46 2.12 0.25 -1.66
N TRP A 47 1.78 -1.04 -1.64
CA TRP A 47 2.60 -2.15 -1.16
C TRP A 47 2.65 -3.28 -2.19
N LEU A 48 3.84 -3.85 -2.36
CA LEU A 48 4.13 -5.02 -3.19
C LEU A 48 4.34 -6.27 -2.32
N PRO A 49 4.32 -7.48 -2.91
CA PRO A 49 4.71 -8.69 -2.20
C PRO A 49 6.11 -8.53 -1.58
N GLY A 50 6.24 -8.85 -0.29
CA GLY A 50 7.47 -8.67 0.49
C GLY A 50 7.56 -7.33 1.25
N ASP A 51 6.84 -6.28 0.84
CA ASP A 51 6.94 -4.96 1.50
C ASP A 51 6.47 -5.03 2.97
N PHE A 52 5.50 -5.86 3.35
CA PHE A 52 5.10 -5.96 4.77
C PHE A 52 6.24 -6.42 5.71
N ALA A 53 7.29 -7.09 5.20
CA ALA A 53 8.45 -7.49 5.98
C ALA A 53 9.57 -6.44 5.91
N ASP A 54 9.89 -5.94 4.71
CA ASP A 54 11.05 -5.08 4.48
C ASP A 54 10.75 -3.58 4.57
N ARG A 55 9.49 -3.21 4.33
CA ARG A 55 9.00 -1.83 4.17
C ARG A 55 7.52 -1.71 4.56
N PRO A 56 7.16 -2.00 5.82
CA PRO A 56 5.77 -2.06 6.27
C PRO A 56 5.04 -0.72 6.07
N GLU A 57 5.77 0.38 6.03
CA GLU A 57 5.26 1.71 5.76
C GLU A 57 4.92 1.96 4.29
N GLY A 58 5.17 1.04 3.36
CA GLY A 58 4.82 1.14 1.93
C GLY A 58 5.59 2.21 1.15
N ARG A 59 5.03 2.64 0.00
CA ARG A 59 5.68 3.57 -0.93
C ARG A 59 4.68 4.56 -1.54
N PRO A 60 5.04 5.85 -1.70
CA PRO A 60 4.25 6.78 -2.48
C PRO A 60 4.34 6.44 -3.98
N VAL A 61 3.27 6.69 -4.73
CA VAL A 61 3.29 6.56 -6.19
C VAL A 61 4.32 7.51 -6.82
N ARG A 62 4.75 7.21 -8.05
CA ARG A 62 5.77 7.99 -8.74
C ARG A 62 5.34 9.45 -8.86
N GLY A 63 6.22 10.36 -8.43
CA GLY A 63 5.99 11.80 -8.53
C GLY A 63 5.25 12.41 -7.34
N SER A 64 4.87 11.60 -6.34
CA SER A 64 4.35 12.10 -5.06
C SER A 64 5.36 11.91 -3.92
N ARG A 65 5.05 12.55 -2.79
CA ARG A 65 5.73 12.36 -1.50
C ARG A 65 4.64 12.10 -0.47
N ALA A 66 4.98 11.32 0.55
CA ALA A 66 4.13 11.10 1.69
C ALA A 66 4.85 11.57 2.95
N TYR A 67 4.11 12.23 3.83
CA TYR A 67 4.59 12.68 5.13
C TYR A 67 3.66 12.15 6.23
N VAL A 68 4.23 11.72 7.35
CA VAL A 68 3.48 11.45 8.56
C VAL A 68 3.79 12.59 9.54
N LEU A 69 2.77 13.40 9.85
CA LEU A 69 2.94 14.67 10.57
C LEU A 69 2.22 14.65 11.93
N ASP A 70 2.76 15.40 12.89
CA ASP A 70 2.08 15.75 14.13
C ASP A 70 1.07 16.90 13.93
N SER A 71 0.34 17.27 15.00
CA SER A 71 -0.63 18.37 14.98
C SER A 71 -0.03 19.77 14.74
N SER A 72 1.31 19.88 14.77
CA SER A 72 2.06 21.11 14.44
C SER A 72 2.65 21.06 13.02
N LEU A 73 2.23 20.10 12.19
CA LEU A 73 2.71 19.87 10.82
C LEU A 73 4.21 19.54 10.74
N ARG A 74 4.77 18.89 11.76
CA ARG A 74 6.17 18.44 11.77
C ARG A 74 6.25 16.93 11.53
N PRO A 75 7.24 16.45 10.76
CA PRO A 75 7.43 15.01 10.58
C PRO A 75 7.66 14.29 11.91
N VAL A 76 6.95 13.18 12.11
CA VAL A 76 7.15 12.32 13.28
C VAL A 76 8.28 11.30 13.03
N PRO A 77 8.96 10.81 14.08
CA PRO A 77 9.93 9.72 13.95
C PRO A 77 9.30 8.41 13.46
N THR A 78 10.11 7.54 12.86
CA THR A 78 9.67 6.19 12.46
C THR A 78 9.05 5.43 13.62
N GLY A 79 7.89 4.80 13.39
CA GLY A 79 7.15 4.03 14.39
C GLY A 79 6.25 4.86 15.30
N VAL A 80 6.28 6.19 15.20
CA VAL A 80 5.37 7.08 15.91
C VAL A 80 4.16 7.39 15.03
N THR A 81 2.96 7.26 15.58
CA THR A 81 1.71 7.58 14.88
C THR A 81 1.58 9.08 14.62
N GLY A 82 1.19 9.44 13.40
CA GLY A 82 0.79 10.78 13.00
C GLY A 82 -0.23 10.72 11.86
N GLU A 83 -0.59 11.87 11.32
CA GLU A 83 -1.52 11.98 10.19
C GLU A 83 -0.76 11.95 8.85
N LEU A 84 -1.33 11.26 7.85
CA LEU A 84 -0.73 11.11 6.52
C LEU A 84 -1.10 12.32 5.63
N TYR A 85 -0.09 12.90 4.99
CA TYR A 85 -0.17 14.02 4.04
C TYR A 85 0.56 13.69 2.74
#